data_AF-A0A946QY63-F1
#
_entry.id   AF-A0A946QY63-F1
#
_cell.length_a   1.000
_cell.length_b   1.000
_cell.length_c   1.000
_cell.angle_alpha   90.00
_cell.angle_beta   90.00
_cell.angle_gamma   90.00
#
_symmetry.space_group_name_H-M   'P 1'
#
loop_
_entity.id
_entity.type
_entity.pdbx_description
1 polymer ?
#
loop_
_entity_poly.entity_id
_entity_poly.type
_entity_poly.pdbx_seq_one_letter_code
_entity_poly.pdbx_strand_id
1 'polypeptide(L)'
;MIYVDLSLLNLFGFIGMLGLLNLKTPVEENQNGKNIRLFSITGLLGLSGFWINGAGALGAFGAYSLWNHQILTYKKLSNLGVFGILGLPNMLLYFI
;
A
#
# COMPACT_ATOMS: atom_id res chain seq x y z
N MET A 1 -18.54 -3.17 -20.26
CA MET A 1 -18.20 -2.51 -19.00
C MET A 1 -17.84 -3.61 -18.01
N ILE A 2 -16.55 -3.87 -17.82
CA ILE A 2 -16.10 -4.93 -16.91
C ILE A 2 -16.36 -4.41 -15.50
N TYR A 3 -17.39 -4.95 -14.84
CA TYR A 3 -17.57 -4.82 -13.41
C TYR A 3 -16.42 -5.59 -12.76
N VAL A 4 -15.27 -4.95 -12.60
CA VAL A 4 -14.28 -5.44 -11.65
C VAL A 4 -14.99 -5.38 -10.31
N ASP A 5 -15.35 -6.54 -9.78
CA ASP A 5 -16.03 -6.67 -8.50
C ASP A 5 -15.25 -5.83 -7.48
N LEU A 6 -15.84 -4.73 -7.00
CA LEU A 6 -15.14 -3.75 -6.15
C LEU A 6 -14.51 -4.43 -4.92
N SER A 7 -15.10 -5.54 -4.49
CA SER A 7 -14.62 -6.47 -3.48
C SER A 7 -13.18 -6.96 -3.72
N LEU A 8 -12.87 -7.31 -4.97
CA LEU A 8 -11.55 -7.79 -5.39
C LEU A 8 -10.52 -6.65 -5.43
N LEU A 9 -10.96 -5.45 -5.82
CA LEU A 9 -10.09 -4.27 -5.84
C LEU A 9 -9.66 -3.86 -4.41
N ASN A 10 -10.57 -3.98 -3.45
CA ASN A 10 -10.29 -3.70 -2.04
C ASN A 10 -9.30 -4.72 -1.43
N LEU A 11 -9.24 -5.95 -1.95
CA LEU A 11 -8.28 -6.97 -1.50
C LEU A 11 -6.83 -6.56 -1.76
N PHE A 12 -6.55 -5.80 -2.82
CA PHE A 12 -5.22 -5.27 -3.09
C PHE A 12 -4.71 -4.35 -1.97
N GLY A 13 -5.61 -3.74 -1.19
CA GLY A 13 -5.24 -2.91 -0.04
C GLY A 13 -4.42 -3.62 1.02
N PHE A 14 -4.64 -4.92 1.20
CA PHE A 14 -3.90 -5.72 2.17
C PHE A 14 -2.42 -5.88 1.82
N ILE A 15 -2.04 -5.69 0.55
CA ILE A 15 -0.64 -5.61 0.12
C ILE A 15 0.08 -4.50 0.89
N GLY A 16 -0.63 -3.40 1.20
CA GLY A 16 -0.12 -2.29 1.98
C GLY A 16 0.40 -2.67 3.36
N MET A 17 -0.17 -3.71 3.97
CA MET A 17 0.24 -4.20 5.29
C MET A 17 1.66 -4.76 5.30
N LEU A 18 2.21 -5.14 4.13
CA LEU A 18 3.61 -5.51 4.02
C LEU A 18 4.53 -4.37 4.48
N GLY A 19 4.12 -3.12 4.31
CA GLY A 19 4.87 -1.96 4.80
C GLY A 19 5.11 -1.98 6.31
N LEU A 20 4.25 -2.66 7.09
CA LEU A 20 4.40 -2.83 8.54
C LEU A 20 5.52 -3.81 8.92
N LEU A 21 6.13 -4.53 7.96
CA LEU A 21 7.32 -5.34 8.22
C LEU A 21 8.50 -4.49 8.74
N ASN A 22 8.51 -3.19 8.45
CA ASN A 22 9.46 -2.23 9.05
C ASN A 22 9.34 -2.13 10.58
N LEU A 23 8.18 -2.47 11.18
CA LEU A 23 7.99 -2.47 12.63
C LEU A 23 8.60 -3.72 13.28
N LYS A 24 8.54 -4.85 12.59
CA LYS A 24 9.10 -6.13 13.07
C LYS A 24 10.61 -6.19 12.84
N THR A 25 11.06 -5.64 11.73
CA THR A 25 12.44 -5.65 11.25
C THR A 25 12.75 -4.23 10.82
N PRO A 26 13.26 -3.39 11.74
CA PRO A 26 13.55 -2.01 11.42
C PRO A 26 14.69 -1.92 10.41
N VAL A 27 14.56 -0.96 9.49
CA VAL A 27 15.65 -0.59 8.58
C VAL A 27 16.72 0.16 9.36
N GLU A 28 17.98 -0.05 9.01
CA GLU A 28 19.13 0.66 9.57
C GLU A 28 18.93 2.19 9.64
N GLU A 29 19.43 2.82 10.71
CA GLU A 29 19.23 4.25 11.00
C GLU A 29 19.87 5.17 9.95
N ASN A 30 21.01 4.74 9.38
CA ASN A 30 21.76 5.50 8.37
C ASN A 30 21.23 5.31 6.95
N GLN A 31 20.23 4.46 6.74
CA GLN A 31 19.62 4.30 5.42
C GLN A 31 18.77 5.52 5.06
N ASN A 32 18.85 5.95 3.80
CA ASN A 32 18.05 7.07 3.31
C ASN A 32 16.55 6.72 3.18
N GLY A 33 15.69 7.73 3.11
CA GLY A 33 14.27 7.54 2.79
C GLY A 33 13.33 7.31 3.98
N LYS A 34 13.61 7.91 5.15
CA LYS A 34 12.70 7.91 6.32
C LYS A 34 11.28 8.38 5.96
N ASN A 35 11.16 9.38 5.07
CA ASN A 35 9.86 9.89 4.62
C ASN A 35 9.05 8.86 3.84
N ILE A 36 9.71 8.05 3.01
CA ILE A 36 9.03 6.99 2.26
C ILE A 36 8.61 5.85 3.20
N ARG A 37 9.34 5.61 4.29
CA ARG A 37 8.95 4.62 5.31
C ARG A 37 7.65 4.98 6.03
N LEU A 38 7.31 6.27 6.16
CA LEU A 38 6.03 6.72 6.70
C LEU A 38 4.83 6.27 5.85
N PHE A 39 5.04 5.98 4.56
CA PHE A 39 3.98 5.37 3.74
C PHE A 39 3.51 4.03 4.31
N SER A 40 4.26 3.34 5.19
CA SER A 40 3.74 2.13 5.87
C SER A 40 2.39 2.36 6.55
N ILE A 41 2.11 3.60 7.00
CA ILE A 41 0.84 3.99 7.61
C ILE A 41 -0.30 3.94 6.60
N THR A 42 -0.03 4.24 5.31
CA THR A 42 -1.05 4.12 4.26
C THR A 42 -1.47 2.66 4.06
N GLY A 43 -0.63 1.69 4.46
CA GLY A 43 -1.02 0.27 4.52
C GLY A 43 -2.24 0.01 5.40
N LEU A 44 -2.44 0.81 6.46
CA LEU A 44 -3.63 0.73 7.31
C LEU A 44 -4.88 1.27 6.62
N LEU A 45 -4.75 2.14 5.61
CA LEU A 45 -5.88 2.58 4.78
C LEU A 45 -6.47 1.42 3.99
N GLY A 46 -5.72 0.34 3.77
CA GLY A 46 -6.26 -0.91 3.21
C GLY A 46 -7.46 -1.43 3.99
N LEU A 47 -7.48 -1.25 5.32
CA LEU A 47 -8.62 -1.61 6.17
C LEU A 47 -9.85 -0.73 5.92
N SER A 48 -9.67 0.53 5.55
CA SER A 48 -10.79 1.42 5.21
C SER A 48 -11.54 0.97 3.95
N GLY A 49 -10.95 0.07 3.15
CA GLY A 49 -11.59 -0.57 1.99
C GLY A 49 -12.84 -1.40 2.32
N PHE A 50 -13.07 -1.77 3.58
CA PHE A 50 -14.34 -2.39 3.98
C PHE A 50 -15.52 -1.41 4.00
N TRP A 51 -15.26 -0.11 4.14
CA TRP A 51 -16.29 0.93 4.26
C TRP A 51 -16.30 1.90 3.07
N ILE A 52 -15.14 2.14 2.46
CA ILE A 52 -14.95 3.14 1.41
C ILE A 52 -14.41 2.47 0.17
N ASN A 53 -15.20 2.51 -0.90
CA ASN A 53 -14.85 1.97 -2.20
C ASN A 53 -13.59 2.66 -2.76
N GLY A 54 -12.58 1.86 -3.14
CA GLY A 54 -11.33 2.36 -3.71
C GLY A 54 -10.28 2.77 -2.66
N ALA A 55 -10.68 3.14 -1.44
CA ALA A 55 -9.74 3.43 -0.35
C ALA A 55 -8.92 2.20 0.05
N GLY A 56 -9.51 1.01 -0.08
CA GLY A 56 -8.81 -0.27 0.08
C GLY A 56 -7.61 -0.35 -0.86
N ALA A 57 -7.83 -0.24 -2.16
CA ALA A 57 -6.75 -0.33 -3.16
C ALA A 57 -5.61 0.67 -2.90
N LEU A 58 -5.90 1.91 -2.50
CA LEU A 58 -4.87 2.91 -2.14
C LEU A 58 -3.99 2.48 -0.98
N GLY A 59 -4.50 1.60 -0.11
CA GLY A 59 -3.72 0.97 0.95
C GLY A 59 -2.47 0.27 0.44
N ALA A 60 -2.50 -0.28 -0.78
CA ALA A 60 -1.35 -0.97 -1.38
C ALA A 60 -0.09 -0.10 -1.45
N PHE A 61 -0.23 1.24 -1.57
CA PHE A 61 0.92 2.16 -1.52
C PHE A 61 1.78 2.01 -0.25
N GLY A 62 1.21 1.46 0.83
CA GLY A 62 1.95 1.17 2.05
C GLY A 62 3.14 0.24 1.85
N ALA A 63 3.11 -0.64 0.84
CA ALA A 63 4.22 -1.53 0.54
C ALA A 63 5.47 -0.79 0.02
N TYR A 64 5.32 0.41 -0.57
CA TYR A 64 6.47 1.20 -1.03
C TYR A 64 7.41 1.61 0.09
N SER A 65 6.98 1.57 1.34
CA SER A 65 7.84 1.83 2.49
C SER A 65 9.03 0.88 2.61
N LEU A 66 8.98 -0.28 1.96
CA LEU A 66 10.04 -1.30 1.96
C LEU A 66 11.10 -1.12 0.85
N TRP A 67 10.96 -0.12 -0.04
CA TRP A 67 11.78 -0.01 -1.25
C TRP A 67 13.29 0.07 -1.02
N ASN A 68 13.70 0.54 0.16
CA ASN A 68 15.08 0.69 0.57
C ASN A 68 15.46 -0.21 1.76
N HIS A 69 14.69 -1.28 1.99
CA HIS A 69 15.01 -2.22 3.05
C HIS A 69 16.28 -3.02 2.72
N GLN A 70 17.13 -3.28 3.71
CA GLN A 70 18.35 -4.09 3.54
C GLN A 70 18.08 -5.55 3.13
N ILE A 71 16.85 -6.03 3.35
CA ILE A 71 16.43 -7.39 3.02
C ILE A 71 15.87 -7.34 1.60
N LEU A 72 16.55 -8.01 0.67
CA LEU A 72 16.19 -8.01 -0.75
C LEU A 72 14.74 -8.45 -0.99
N THR A 73 14.24 -9.40 -0.20
CA THR A 73 12.85 -9.86 -0.28
C THR A 73 11.85 -8.73 -0.02
N TYR A 74 12.09 -7.89 0.98
CA TYR A 74 11.18 -6.78 1.31
C TYR A 74 11.25 -5.68 0.25
N LYS A 75 12.45 -5.41 -0.26
CA LYS A 75 12.63 -4.54 -1.41
C LYS A 75 11.88 -5.03 -2.66
N LYS A 76 11.79 -6.34 -2.89
CA LYS A 76 10.96 -6.90 -3.97
C LYS A 76 9.47 -6.71 -3.68
N LEU A 77 9.04 -6.90 -2.44
CA LEU A 77 7.65 -6.68 -2.02
C LEU A 77 7.20 -5.23 -2.21
N SER A 78 8.11 -4.25 -2.14
CA SER A 78 7.75 -2.85 -2.39
C SER A 78 7.19 -2.58 -3.77
N ASN A 79 7.55 -3.41 -4.77
CA ASN A 79 7.02 -3.29 -6.13
C ASN A 79 5.51 -3.54 -6.19
N LEU A 80 4.96 -4.31 -5.24
CA LEU A 80 3.52 -4.53 -5.13
C LEU A 80 2.78 -3.25 -4.72
N GLY A 81 3.49 -2.22 -4.25
CA GLY A 81 2.89 -0.92 -3.96
C GLY A 81 2.25 -0.24 -5.18
N VAL A 82 2.66 -0.62 -6.40
CA VAL A 82 2.11 -0.08 -7.65
C VAL A 82 0.62 -0.38 -7.81
N PHE A 83 0.12 -1.45 -7.19
CA PHE A 83 -1.30 -1.79 -7.21
C PHE A 83 -2.17 -0.71 -6.54
N GLY A 84 -1.56 0.21 -5.78
CA GLY A 84 -2.24 1.39 -5.24
C GLY A 84 -2.86 2.29 -6.31
N ILE A 85 -2.26 2.31 -7.50
CA ILE A 85 -2.75 3.11 -8.63
C ILE A 85 -4.16 2.66 -9.06
N LEU A 86 -4.50 1.38 -8.88
CA LEU A 86 -5.84 0.87 -9.22
C LEU A 86 -6.95 1.52 -8.38
N GLY A 87 -6.62 2.05 -7.19
CA GLY A 87 -7.58 2.74 -6.33
C GLY A 87 -7.87 4.19 -6.73
N LEU A 88 -6.98 4.83 -7.50
CA LEU A 88 -7.10 6.25 -7.85
C LEU A 88 -8.36 6.58 -8.67
N PRO A 89 -8.72 5.84 -9.73
CA PRO A 89 -9.92 6.14 -10.52
C PRO A 89 -11.20 6.10 -9.68
N ASN A 90 -11.34 5.11 -8.80
CA ASN A 90 -12.51 4.97 -7.93
C ASN A 90 -12.57 6.07 -6.87
N MET A 91 -11.43 6.48 -6.33
CA MET A 91 -11.40 7.57 -5.35
C MET A 91 -11.77 8.91 -6.02
N LEU A 92 -11.24 9.18 -7.23
CA LEU A 92 -11.57 10.39 -7.98
C LEU A 92 -13.06 10.46 -8.33
N LEU A 93 -13.67 9.33 -8.73
CA LEU A 93 -15.10 9.25 -9.00
C LEU A 93 -15.98 9.34 -7.75
N TYR A 94 -15.43 9.05 -6.56
CA TYR A 94 -16.17 9.16 -5.30
C TYR A 94 -16.28 10.62 -4.81
N PHE A 95 -15.32 11.48 -5.16
CA PHE A 95 -15.25 12.88 -4.71
C PHE A 95 -15.81 13.91 -5.72
N ILE A 96 -16.16 13.49 -6.94
CA ILE A 96 -16.79 14.30 -7.99
C ILE A 96 -18.28 13.97 -8.04
#